data_AF-A0A5C7VR57-F1
#
_entry.id   AF-A0A5C7VR57-F1
#
_cell.length_a   1.000
_cell.length_b   1.000
_cell.length_c   1.000
_cell.angle_alpha   90.00
_cell.angle_beta   90.00
_cell.angle_gamma   90.00
#
_symmetry.space_group_name_H-M   'P 1'
#
loop_
_entity.id
_entity.type
_entity.pdbx_description
1 polymer ?
#
loop_
_entity_poly.entity_id
_entity_poly.type
_entity_poly.pdbx_seq_one_letter_code
_entity_poly.pdbx_strand_id
1 'polypeptide(L)'
;MLTTKQVSEILGCCAITAKRKLENAGIKAKMQTSINGNRRKHFFDITEQQLHELILKQRKNAGKRVLQQAVSLRTLESMFNRQLRM
;
A
#
# COMPACT_ATOMS: atom_id res chain seq x y z
N MET A 1 2.05 13.90 -13.32
CA MET A 1 2.61 12.54 -13.52
C MET A 1 3.88 12.40 -12.68
N LEU A 2 4.03 11.28 -11.98
CA LEU A 2 5.20 10.99 -11.14
C LEU A 2 5.97 9.79 -11.67
N THR A 3 7.30 9.85 -11.62
CA THR A 3 8.16 8.70 -11.91
C THR A 3 8.14 7.68 -10.78
N THR A 4 8.49 6.42 -11.06
CA THR A 4 8.67 5.40 -10.01
C THR A 4 9.62 5.86 -8.90
N LYS A 5 10.67 6.63 -9.24
CA LYS A 5 11.63 7.15 -8.27
C LYS A 5 10.98 8.15 -7.31
N GLN A 6 10.25 9.13 -7.85
CA GLN A 6 9.53 10.12 -7.04
C GLN A 6 8.47 9.46 -6.15
N VAL A 7 7.72 8.49 -6.71
CA VAL A 7 6.73 7.74 -5.91
C VAL A 7 7.42 6.96 -4.79
N SER A 8 8.56 6.33 -5.05
CA SER A 8 9.30 5.57 -4.02
C SER A 8 9.83 6.46 -2.90
N GLU A 9 10.27 7.67 -3.23
CA GLU A 9 10.73 8.67 -2.25
C GLU A 9 9.57 9.16 -1.38
N ILE A 10 8.43 9.54 -1.97
CA ILE A 10 7.24 10.00 -1.22
C ILE A 10 6.68 8.89 -0.32
N LEU A 11 6.67 7.64 -0.81
CA LEU A 11 6.20 6.49 -0.02
C LEU A 11 7.23 5.98 0.98
N GLY A 12 8.49 6.44 0.93
CA GLY A 12 9.60 5.96 1.76
C GLY A 12 9.85 4.46 1.62
N CYS A 13 9.67 3.89 0.42
CA CYS A 13 9.81 2.44 0.19
C CYS A 13 10.52 2.14 -1.13
N CYS A 14 10.99 0.91 -1.33
CA CYS A 14 11.68 0.55 -2.57
C CYS A 14 10.74 0.63 -3.80
N ALA A 15 11.32 0.85 -4.98
CA ALA A 15 10.59 1.03 -6.24
C ALA A 15 9.61 -0.10 -6.56
N ILE A 16 9.96 -1.36 -6.24
CA ILE A 16 9.11 -2.54 -6.44
C ILE A 16 7.86 -2.45 -5.57
N THR A 17 8.03 -2.13 -4.28
CA THR A 17 6.92 -1.98 -3.34
C THR A 17 6.04 -0.79 -3.70
N ALA A 18 6.64 0.33 -4.12
CA ALA A 18 5.92 1.51 -4.58
C ALA A 18 5.03 1.18 -5.79
N LYS A 19 5.58 0.48 -6.78
CA LYS A 19 4.82 0.01 -7.96
C LYS A 19 3.65 -0.89 -7.55
N ARG A 20 3.90 -1.89 -6.69
CA ARG A 20 2.87 -2.83 -6.24
C ARG A 20 1.74 -2.13 -5.46
N LYS A 21 2.08 -1.14 -4.62
CA LYS A 21 1.10 -0.34 -3.89
C LYS A 21 0.19 0.46 -4.82
N LEU A 22 0.75 1.03 -5.89
CA LEU A 22 -0.01 1.76 -6.90
C LEU A 22 -0.88 0.82 -7.75
N GLU A 23 -0.37 -0.34 -8.14
CA GLU A 23 -1.14 -1.35 -8.88
C GLU A 23 -2.32 -1.87 -8.06
N ASN A 24 -2.13 -2.13 -6.77
CA ASN A 24 -3.20 -2.50 -5.84
C ASN A 24 -4.25 -1.39 -5.66
N ALA A 25 -3.86 -0.13 -5.90
CA ALA A 25 -4.77 1.01 -5.91
C ALA A 25 -5.46 1.24 -7.28
N GLY A 26 -5.22 0.37 -8.26
CA GLY A 26 -5.77 0.48 -9.62
C GLY A 26 -5.00 1.45 -10.52
N ILE A 27 -3.87 1.99 -10.06
CA ILE A 27 -3.07 2.97 -10.80
C ILE A 27 -2.00 2.25 -11.61
N LYS A 28 -2.19 2.22 -12.94
CA LYS A 28 -1.28 1.54 -13.86
C LYS A 28 -0.08 2.42 -14.22
N ALA A 29 1.09 1.79 -14.35
CA ALA A 29 2.27 2.44 -14.89
C ALA A 29 2.12 2.64 -16.42
N LYS A 30 2.29 3.88 -16.88
CA LYS A 30 2.49 4.21 -18.29
C LYS A 30 3.99 4.18 -18.59
N MET A 31 4.38 3.48 -19.66
CA MET A 31 5.76 3.47 -20.14
C MET A 31 5.92 4.60 -21.15
N GLN A 32 6.92 5.46 -20.93
CA GLN A 32 7.29 6.49 -21.89
C GLN A 32 8.72 6.24 -22.34
N THR A 33 8.88 6.05 -23.64
CA THR A 33 10.18 6.00 -24.32
C THR A 33 10.66 7.42 -24.54
N SER A 34 11.94 7.67 -24.20
CA SER A 34 12.60 8.93 -24.55
C SER A 34 12.65 9.11 -26.07
N ILE A 35 12.66 10.36 -26.53
CA ILE A 35 12.75 10.74 -27.96
C ILE A 35 13.91 10.03 -28.69
N ASN A 36 15.04 9.80 -28.00
CA ASN A 36 16.21 9.12 -28.57
C ASN A 36 16.18 7.57 -28.45
N GLY A 37 15.04 6.96 -28.12
CA GLY A 37 14.83 5.50 -28.09
C GLY A 37 15.57 4.73 -26.98
N ASN A 38 16.67 5.26 -26.44
CA ASN A 38 17.59 4.52 -25.57
C ASN A 38 17.13 4.40 -24.11
N ARG A 39 16.13 5.14 -23.65
CA ARG A 39 15.67 5.07 -22.25
C ARG A 39 14.16 4.93 -22.16
N ARG A 40 13.73 3.83 -21.54
CA ARG A 40 12.34 3.60 -21.14
C ARG A 40 12.18 4.05 -19.69
N LYS A 41 11.23 4.94 -19.42
CA LYS A 41 10.89 5.36 -18.06
C LYS A 41 9.44 4.98 -17.77
N HIS A 42 9.20 4.52 -16.55
CA HIS A 42 7.85 4.28 -16.05
C HIS A 42 7.35 5.51 -15.31
N PHE A 43 6.16 5.95 -15.69
CA PHE A 43 5.45 7.05 -15.07
C PHE A 43 4.09 6.58 -14.59
N PHE A 44 3.62 7.19 -13.53
CA PHE A 44 2.29 6.98 -13.01
C PHE A 44 1.48 8.26 -13.23
N ASP A 45 0.26 8.07 -13.72
CA ASP A 45 -0.68 9.16 -13.92
C ASP A 45 -1.38 9.49 -12.60
N ILE A 46 -0.59 10.01 -11.67
CA ILE A 46 -1.00 10.34 -10.32
C ILE A 46 -0.36 11.66 -9.90
N THR A 47 -1.09 12.43 -9.10
CA THR A 47 -0.59 13.62 -8.41
C THR A 47 -0.06 13.26 -7.02
N GLU A 48 0.76 14.13 -6.45
CA GLU A 48 1.26 13.98 -5.08
C GLU A 48 0.12 13.98 -4.05
N GLN A 49 -0.90 14.84 -4.24
CA GLN A 49 -2.08 14.89 -3.38
C GLN A 49 -2.83 13.55 -3.35
N GLN A 50 -3.08 12.95 -4.51
CA GLN A 50 -3.71 11.62 -4.60
C GLN A 50 -2.85 10.53 -3.95
N LEU A 51 -1.53 10.64 -4.02
CA LEU A 51 -0.62 9.72 -3.36
C LEU A 51 -0.72 9.82 -1.84
N HIS A 52 -0.79 11.04 -1.29
CA HIS A 52 -1.01 11.27 0.13
C HIS A 52 -2.37 10.76 0.62
N GLU A 53 -3.44 10.97 -0.15
CA GLU A 53 -4.75 10.41 0.18
C GLU A 53 -4.75 8.88 0.23
N LEU A 54 -4.02 8.23 -0.69
CA LEU A 54 -3.84 6.77 -0.68
C LEU A 54 -3.13 6.29 0.58
N ILE A 55 -2.09 6.98 1.03
CA ILE A 55 -1.39 6.68 2.29
C ILE A 55 -2.35 6.80 3.47
N LEU A 56 -3.15 7.88 3.53
CA LEU A 56 -4.12 8.10 4.59
C LEU A 56 -5.21 7.01 4.63
N LYS A 57 -5.73 6.62 3.46
CA LYS A 57 -6.71 5.52 3.35
C LYS A 57 -6.12 4.18 3.81
N GLN A 58 -4.88 3.87 3.42
CA GLN A 58 -4.20 2.64 3.86
C GLN A 58 -4.01 2.60 5.38
N ARG A 59 -3.60 3.70 6.01
CA ARG A 59 -3.44 3.78 7.47
C ARG A 59 -4.75 3.55 8.23
N LYS A 60 -5.85 4.16 7.76
CA LYS A 60 -7.19 3.93 8.35
C LYS A 60 -7.63 2.47 8.25
N ASN A 61 -7.36 1.81 7.13
CA ASN A 61 -7.70 0.40 6.94
C ASN A 61 -6.81 -0.54 7.78
N ALA A 62 -5.53 -0.23 7.97
CA ALA A 62 -4.64 -0.99 8.84
C ALA A 62 -5.14 -0.98 10.29
N GLY A 63 -5.56 0.17 10.81
CA GLY A 63 -6.14 0.28 12.16
C GLY A 63 -7.38 -0.60 12.35
N LYS A 64 -8.28 -0.65 11.36
CA LYS A 64 -9.46 -1.53 11.41
C LYS A 64 -9.09 -3.02 11.47
N ARG A 65 -8.07 -3.45 10.71
CA ARG A 65 -7.61 -4.86 10.72
C ARG A 65 -6.98 -5.24 12.06
N VAL A 66 -6.17 -4.36 12.64
CA VAL A 66 -5.54 -4.60 13.94
C VAL A 66 -6.61 -4.76 15.04
N LEU A 67 -7.64 -3.91 15.02
CA LEU A 67 -8.75 -4.04 15.96
C LEU A 67 -9.52 -5.36 15.80
N GLN A 68 -9.81 -5.77 14.56
CA GLN A 68 -10.47 -7.05 14.29
C GLN A 68 -9.63 -8.25 14.77
N GLN A 69 -8.31 -8.22 14.56
CA GLN A 69 -7.41 -9.27 15.05
C GLN A 69 -7.39 -9.31 16.58
N ALA A 70 -7.31 -8.16 17.26
CA ALA A 70 -7.33 -8.10 18.71
C ALA A 70 -8.63 -8.66 19.32
N VAL A 71 -9.78 -8.36 18.72
CA VAL A 71 -11.09 -8.92 19.14
C VAL A 71 -11.13 -10.43 18.92
N SER A 72 -10.65 -10.89 17.77
CA SER A 72 -10.61 -12.32 17.43
C SER A 72 -9.73 -13.10 18.42
N LEU A 73 -8.55 -12.55 18.76
CA LEU A 73 -7.63 -13.16 19.73
C LEU A 73 -8.25 -13.22 21.14
N ARG A 74 -8.86 -12.14 21.62
CA ARG A 74 -9.58 -12.16 22.92
C ARG A 74 -10.69 -13.19 22.95
N THR A 75 -11.39 -13.38 21.83
CA THR A 75 -12.46 -14.38 21.73
C THR A 75 -11.89 -15.79 21.82
N LEU A 76 -10.79 -16.08 21.12
CA LEU A 76 -10.08 -17.36 21.20
C LEU A 76 -9.55 -17.63 22.62
N GLU A 77 -8.94 -16.63 23.25
CA GLU A 77 -8.46 -16.73 24.64
C GLU A 77 -9.62 -17.02 25.62
N SER A 78 -10.77 -16.37 25.44
CA SER A 78 -11.95 -16.63 26.27
C SER A 78 -12.48 -18.05 26.10
N MET A 79 -12.55 -18.57 24.87
CA MET A 79 -12.96 -19.95 24.60
C MET A 79 -11.99 -20.97 25.22
N PHE A 80 -10.69 -20.74 25.07
CA PHE A 80 -9.65 -21.60 25.64
C PHE A 80 -9.69 -21.62 27.18
N ASN A 81 -9.83 -20.45 27.80
CA ASN A 81 -9.96 -20.34 29.25
C ASN A 81 -11.25 -20.98 29.79
N ARG A 82 -12.33 -21.02 28.99
CA ARG A 82 -13.57 -21.71 29.35
C ARG A 82 -13.42 -23.23 29.29
N GLN A 83 -12.66 -23.75 28.33
CA GLN A 83 -12.34 -25.18 28.25
C GLN A 83 -11.44 -25.67 29.39
N LEU A 84 -10.50 -24.86 29.86
CA LEU A 84 -9.60 -25.21 30.97
C LEU A 84 -10.25 -25.15 32.36
N ARG A 85 -11.43 -24.54 32.47
CA ARG A 85 -12.19 -24.42 33.73
C ARG A 85 -13.34 -25.43 33.85
N MET A 86 -13.53 -26.29 32.84
CA MET A 86 -14.36 -27.50 32.93
C MET A 86 -13.45 -28.70 33.17
#